data_AF-A0A7S2MFI5-F1
#
_entry.id   AF-A0A7S2MFI5-F1
#
_cell.length_a   1.000
_cell.length_b   1.000
_cell.length_c   1.000
_cell.angle_alpha   90.00
_cell.angle_beta   90.00
_cell.angle_gamma   90.00
#
_symmetry.space_group_name_H-M   'P 1'
#
loop_
_entity.id
_entity.type
_entity.pdbx_description
1 polymer ?
#
loop_
_entity_poly.entity_id
_entity_poly.type
_entity_poly.pdbx_seq_one_letter_code
_entity_poly.pdbx_strand_id
1 'polypeptide(L)'
;FYCLYFRTCTHNKYRKQGHTHVAQNSKARMTRSSAKQLKPHKPTFEAKLVPILRKSPTLAAAYEATSFNEQIGPYVAASGILPFLDRCDDFPVVAQTCKNWLLLTQIVRALSPACASDVRHAIDFGMPIEKKATDERDGGNLHDGEYELFYRGVGQSMTIYCHNVLSTKPTEFLTLPSGGEMNYSHAPVGGSCGGNNVLTRFSKLRINPWMLKVKTDDYTFAKTTGGPLTQTYWNGARNITLINVPYATARDSRGSCYHSSRDSEEVLDNLDIVGLWPHLQRNCGDAMIDLRGTDFEINDSFRRMGCASWGRLAINQRHPKQHLHIAGGGFAGRVAPQRDRTRDEASNGINYDDEGNNGGWCLALKIIPDKKNVKKDDLDFPPLWTASVVPPIEGNDDITRGTFTTS
;
A
#
# COMPACT_ATOMS: atom_id res chain seq x y z
N PHE A 1 -13.63 -25.60 -21.55
CA PHE A 1 -14.77 -26.43 -22.01
C PHE A 1 -14.40 -27.91 -21.93
N TYR A 2 -14.73 -28.56 -20.81
CA TYR A 2 -15.22 -29.94 -20.68
C TYR A 2 -15.57 -30.12 -19.19
N CYS A 3 -16.85 -30.39 -18.93
CA CYS A 3 -17.41 -30.55 -17.58
C CYS A 3 -16.78 -31.74 -16.84
N LEU A 4 -16.41 -31.55 -15.58
CA LEU A 4 -16.32 -32.66 -14.62
C LEU A 4 -17.08 -32.30 -13.34
N TYR A 5 -18.14 -33.09 -13.17
CA TYR A 5 -19.15 -33.11 -12.11
C TYR A 5 -18.54 -33.25 -10.70
N PHE A 6 -18.94 -32.38 -9.78
CA PHE A 6 -18.81 -32.63 -8.34
C PHE A 6 -19.91 -33.59 -7.88
N ARG A 7 -19.52 -34.78 -7.40
CA ARG A 7 -20.39 -35.68 -6.65
C ARG A 7 -20.03 -35.55 -5.17
N THR A 8 -20.92 -34.95 -4.40
CA THR A 8 -20.83 -34.84 -2.94
C THR A 8 -21.02 -36.21 -2.31
N CYS A 9 -20.01 -36.70 -1.59
CA CYS A 9 -20.15 -37.84 -0.68
C CYS A 9 -20.62 -37.33 0.68
N THR A 10 -21.93 -37.37 0.91
CA THR A 10 -22.50 -37.40 2.26
C THR A 10 -22.61 -38.85 2.72
N HIS A 11 -21.89 -39.23 3.77
CA HIS A 11 -22.29 -40.36 4.60
C HIS A 11 -22.06 -40.05 6.08
N ASN A 12 -23.18 -39.82 6.76
CA ASN A 12 -23.35 -39.95 8.21
C ASN A 12 -23.27 -41.42 8.62
N LYS A 13 -22.58 -41.74 9.73
CA LYS A 13 -23.15 -42.49 10.87
C LYS A 13 -22.15 -42.64 12.04
N TYR A 14 -22.53 -42.01 13.16
CA TYR A 14 -22.44 -42.43 14.57
C TYR A 14 -21.57 -43.63 14.98
N ARG A 15 -20.73 -43.43 16.02
CA ARG A 15 -20.74 -44.28 17.23
C ARG A 15 -20.17 -43.55 18.47
N LYS A 16 -20.92 -43.66 19.58
CA LYS A 16 -20.62 -43.22 20.96
C LYS A 16 -19.65 -44.18 21.68
N GLN A 17 -19.12 -43.68 22.82
CA GLN A 17 -18.40 -44.29 23.96
C GLN A 17 -16.96 -43.77 24.00
N GLY A 18 -16.45 -43.08 25.03
CA GLY A 18 -16.78 -43.08 26.45
C GLY A 18 -15.63 -43.74 27.22
N HIS A 19 -14.76 -42.96 27.86
CA HIS A 19 -14.22 -43.16 29.21
C HIS A 19 -12.93 -42.36 29.49
N THR A 20 -12.94 -41.83 30.70
CA THR A 20 -11.94 -41.13 31.51
C THR A 20 -10.71 -41.97 31.87
N HIS A 21 -9.53 -41.35 31.86
CA HIS A 21 -8.52 -41.29 32.95
C HIS A 21 -7.15 -40.88 32.40
N VAL A 22 -6.65 -39.70 32.80
CA VAL A 22 -5.21 -39.34 32.70
C VAL A 22 -4.81 -38.69 34.02
N ALA A 23 -4.06 -39.42 34.83
CA ALA A 23 -3.07 -38.88 35.75
C ALA A 23 -2.22 -40.04 36.24
N GLN A 24 -0.95 -40.09 35.84
CA GLN A 24 0.15 -40.43 36.74
C GLN A 24 1.50 -40.10 36.11
N ASN A 25 2.25 -39.30 36.86
CA ASN A 25 3.67 -39.04 36.72
C ASN A 25 4.47 -40.32 36.96
N SER A 26 5.51 -40.54 36.17
CA SER A 26 6.74 -41.16 36.70
C SER A 26 7.95 -40.80 35.85
N LYS A 27 8.88 -40.09 36.51
CA LYS A 27 10.28 -39.93 36.15
C LYS A 27 10.93 -41.32 35.99
N ALA A 28 11.68 -41.52 34.93
CA ALA A 28 12.70 -42.57 34.89
C ALA A 28 13.97 -42.05 34.20
N ARG A 29 15.02 -42.07 35.01
CA ARG A 29 16.43 -41.81 34.78
C ARG A 29 16.99 -42.89 33.85
N MET A 30 17.63 -42.52 32.74
CA MET A 30 18.44 -43.45 31.95
C MET A 30 19.87 -42.93 31.78
N THR A 31 20.77 -43.85 32.03
CA THR A 31 22.22 -43.75 32.16
C THR A 31 22.93 -43.62 30.82
N ARG A 32 24.03 -42.86 30.82
CA ARG A 32 25.02 -42.75 29.75
C ARG A 32 25.69 -44.09 29.49
N SER A 33 25.78 -44.51 28.22
CA SER A 33 26.86 -45.38 27.75
C SER A 33 27.28 -45.03 26.32
N SER A 34 28.54 -44.59 26.21
CA SER A 34 29.50 -44.92 25.15
C SER A 34 29.13 -44.62 23.69
N ALA A 35 29.55 -43.43 23.25
CA ALA A 35 29.75 -43.09 21.86
C ALA A 35 31.00 -43.79 21.29
N LYS A 36 30.84 -44.60 20.25
CA LYS A 36 31.92 -45.06 19.38
C LYS A 36 31.88 -44.23 18.09
N GLN A 37 33.03 -43.65 17.75
CA GLN A 37 33.28 -42.87 16.54
C GLN A 37 32.92 -43.62 15.26
N LEU A 38 32.15 -42.98 14.39
CA LEU A 38 32.16 -43.23 12.95
C LEU A 38 32.33 -41.87 12.24
N LYS A 39 33.38 -41.80 11.40
CA LYS A 39 33.67 -40.64 10.54
C LYS A 39 32.62 -40.52 9.42
N PRO A 40 32.37 -39.31 8.91
CA PRO A 40 31.26 -39.03 8.02
C PRO A 40 31.58 -39.40 6.56
N HIS A 41 30.70 -40.19 5.95
CA HIS A 41 30.55 -40.19 4.49
C HIS A 41 29.48 -39.15 4.13
N LYS A 42 29.88 -38.12 3.38
CA LYS A 42 28.96 -37.25 2.64
C LYS A 42 28.26 -38.09 1.56
N PRO A 43 26.92 -38.07 1.47
CA PRO A 43 26.25 -38.11 0.19
C PRO A 43 25.92 -36.68 -0.22
N THR A 44 26.43 -36.27 -1.38
CA THR A 44 26.00 -35.06 -2.08
C THR A 44 24.50 -35.15 -2.37
N PHE A 45 23.83 -34.01 -2.24
CA PHE A 45 22.38 -33.81 -2.38
C PHE A 45 21.86 -34.13 -3.81
N GLU A 46 22.76 -34.35 -4.77
CA GLU A 46 22.45 -34.65 -6.18
C GLU A 46 21.91 -36.07 -6.43
N ALA A 47 22.12 -37.04 -5.54
CA ALA A 47 21.82 -38.45 -5.84
C ALA A 47 20.36 -38.89 -5.55
N LYS A 48 19.47 -37.99 -5.14
CA LYS A 48 18.05 -38.34 -4.82
C LYS A 48 16.98 -37.59 -5.61
N LEU A 49 17.30 -36.48 -6.28
CA LEU A 49 16.31 -35.75 -7.09
C LEU A 49 16.21 -36.25 -8.54
N VAL A 50 17.30 -36.72 -9.13
CA VAL A 50 17.36 -37.15 -10.55
C VAL A 50 16.41 -38.32 -10.88
N PRO A 51 16.20 -39.33 -10.01
CA PRO A 51 15.27 -40.43 -10.30
C PRO A 51 13.79 -40.04 -10.16
N ILE A 52 13.49 -38.96 -9.40
CA ILE A 52 12.11 -38.46 -9.21
C ILE A 52 11.72 -37.55 -10.38
N LEU A 53 12.65 -36.75 -10.89
CA LEU A 53 12.43 -35.85 -12.03
C LEU A 53 12.34 -36.58 -13.38
N ARG A 54 12.98 -37.75 -13.55
CA ARG A 54 12.87 -38.56 -14.79
C ARG A 54 11.56 -39.36 -14.92
N LYS A 55 10.78 -39.53 -13.85
CA LYS A 55 9.53 -40.30 -13.89
C LYS A 55 8.29 -39.47 -14.22
N SER A 56 8.43 -38.16 -14.38
CA SER A 56 7.34 -37.28 -14.79
C SER A 56 7.73 -36.59 -16.10
N PRO A 57 7.21 -37.05 -17.26
CA PRO A 57 7.47 -36.43 -18.57
C PRO A 57 7.12 -34.93 -18.59
N THR A 58 6.22 -34.48 -17.71
CA THR A 58 5.78 -33.08 -17.57
C THR A 58 6.76 -32.17 -16.81
N LEU A 59 7.69 -32.71 -16.01
CA LEU A 59 8.66 -31.90 -15.25
C LEU A 59 10.01 -31.76 -15.97
N ALA A 60 10.39 -32.75 -16.78
CA ALA A 60 11.56 -32.61 -17.66
C ALA A 60 11.36 -31.51 -18.72
N ALA A 61 10.10 -31.29 -19.16
CA ALA A 61 9.74 -30.19 -20.07
C ALA A 61 9.78 -28.80 -19.41
N ALA A 62 9.66 -28.70 -18.08
CA ALA A 62 9.79 -27.43 -17.36
C ALA A 62 11.26 -26.97 -17.22
N TYR A 63 12.23 -27.87 -17.46
CA TYR A 63 13.66 -27.59 -17.36
C TYR A 63 14.24 -26.98 -18.67
N GLU A 64 13.54 -27.11 -19.80
CA GLU A 64 13.86 -26.41 -21.06
C GLU A 64 13.22 -25.00 -21.09
N ALA A 65 13.51 -24.21 -20.05
CA ALA A 65 12.78 -23.01 -19.65
C ALA A 65 12.98 -21.74 -20.52
N THR A 66 13.36 -21.87 -21.79
CA THR A 66 13.31 -20.75 -22.76
C THR A 66 12.13 -20.83 -23.72
N SER A 67 11.53 -22.01 -23.95
CA SER A 67 10.34 -22.17 -24.79
C SER A 67 9.02 -22.19 -24.01
N PHE A 68 9.08 -22.42 -22.69
CA PHE A 68 7.90 -22.55 -21.82
C PHE A 68 7.15 -21.22 -21.62
N ASN A 69 7.87 -20.09 -21.66
CA ASN A 69 7.30 -18.76 -21.39
C ASN A 69 6.44 -18.24 -22.55
N GLU A 70 6.77 -18.57 -23.79
CA GLU A 70 6.02 -18.10 -24.97
C GLU A 70 4.75 -18.91 -25.25
N GLN A 71 4.72 -20.20 -24.91
CA GLN A 71 3.62 -21.08 -25.33
C GLN A 71 2.56 -21.39 -24.28
N ILE A 72 2.86 -21.36 -22.97
CA ILE A 72 1.89 -21.74 -21.92
C ILE A 72 1.45 -20.55 -21.06
N GLY A 73 2.32 -19.54 -20.88
CA GLY A 73 1.96 -18.29 -20.19
C GLY A 73 0.63 -17.69 -20.69
N PRO A 74 0.43 -17.55 -22.02
CA PRO A 74 -0.84 -17.11 -22.57
C PRO A 74 -2.01 -18.04 -22.28
N TYR A 75 -1.80 -19.37 -22.18
CA TYR A 75 -2.87 -20.33 -21.91
C TYR A 75 -3.27 -20.38 -20.43
N VAL A 76 -2.32 -20.23 -19.51
CA VAL A 76 -2.62 -20.14 -18.07
C VAL A 76 -3.31 -18.81 -17.77
N ALA A 77 -2.87 -17.72 -18.41
CA ALA A 77 -3.57 -16.43 -18.39
C ALA A 77 -4.98 -16.52 -19.01
N ALA A 78 -5.10 -17.10 -20.22
CA ALA A 78 -6.36 -17.22 -20.95
C ALA A 78 -7.33 -18.24 -20.34
N SER A 79 -6.84 -19.21 -19.56
CA SER A 79 -7.69 -20.16 -18.84
C SER A 79 -8.56 -19.50 -17.77
N GLY A 80 -8.28 -18.23 -17.43
CA GLY A 80 -8.97 -17.51 -16.37
C GLY A 80 -8.69 -18.09 -14.98
N ILE A 81 -7.79 -19.07 -14.85
CA ILE A 81 -7.46 -19.71 -13.57
C ILE A 81 -6.71 -18.75 -12.65
N LEU A 82 -5.83 -17.89 -13.18
CA LEU A 82 -5.07 -16.91 -12.39
C LEU A 82 -6.00 -16.04 -11.50
N PRO A 83 -7.05 -15.38 -12.01
CA PRO A 83 -8.04 -14.67 -11.21
C PRO A 83 -8.75 -15.46 -10.10
N PHE A 84 -8.80 -16.80 -10.19
CA PHE A 84 -9.38 -17.67 -9.16
C PHE A 84 -8.33 -18.24 -8.20
N LEU A 85 -7.04 -18.19 -8.56
CA LEU A 85 -5.89 -18.41 -7.68
C LEU A 85 -5.53 -17.15 -6.85
N ASP A 86 -6.13 -15.99 -7.17
CA ASP A 86 -5.74 -14.63 -6.77
C ASP A 86 -6.01 -14.22 -5.32
N ARG A 87 -6.85 -14.92 -4.56
CA ARG A 87 -7.05 -14.61 -3.14
C ARG A 87 -6.10 -15.46 -2.32
N CYS A 88 -5.03 -14.83 -1.81
CA CYS A 88 -4.09 -15.44 -0.86
C CYS A 88 -4.78 -16.19 0.30
N ASP A 89 -6.03 -15.85 0.62
CA ASP A 89 -6.79 -16.42 1.73
C ASP A 89 -7.77 -17.54 1.34
N ASP A 90 -8.15 -17.69 0.05
CA ASP A 90 -9.18 -18.66 -0.38
C ASP A 90 -8.59 -20.04 -0.76
N PHE A 91 -7.27 -20.11 -0.97
CA PHE A 91 -6.59 -21.33 -1.43
C PHE A 91 -6.21 -22.40 -0.40
N PRO A 92 -6.16 -22.16 0.93
CA PRO A 92 -5.78 -23.21 1.88
C PRO A 92 -6.64 -24.47 1.76
N VAL A 93 -7.93 -24.32 1.42
CA VAL A 93 -8.90 -25.41 1.41
C VAL A 93 -8.75 -26.32 0.18
N VAL A 94 -8.49 -25.76 -1.01
CA VAL A 94 -8.33 -26.56 -2.24
C VAL A 94 -6.92 -27.14 -2.34
N ALA A 95 -5.88 -26.37 -2.02
CA ALA A 95 -4.49 -26.84 -2.03
C ALA A 95 -4.20 -27.97 -1.04
N GLN A 96 -4.90 -28.00 0.10
CA GLN A 96 -4.71 -29.06 1.10
C GLN A 96 -5.08 -30.45 0.59
N THR A 97 -5.95 -30.54 -0.42
CA THR A 97 -6.41 -31.85 -0.93
C THR A 97 -5.45 -32.50 -1.93
N CYS A 98 -4.50 -31.76 -2.52
CA CYS A 98 -3.51 -32.30 -3.44
C CYS A 98 -2.19 -31.50 -3.45
N LYS A 99 -1.13 -32.06 -2.86
CA LYS A 99 0.23 -31.48 -2.86
C LYS A 99 0.75 -31.10 -4.25
N ASN A 100 0.36 -31.84 -5.28
CA ASN A 100 0.77 -31.57 -6.67
C ASN A 100 0.20 -30.24 -7.20
N TRP A 101 -1.02 -29.87 -6.79
CA TRP A 101 -1.63 -28.61 -7.22
C TRP A 101 -0.98 -27.41 -6.54
N LEU A 102 -0.64 -27.52 -5.25
CA LEU A 102 0.09 -26.46 -4.54
C LEU A 102 1.43 -26.14 -5.20
N LEU A 103 2.22 -27.18 -5.52
CA LEU A 103 3.51 -27.01 -6.18
C LEU A 103 3.36 -26.36 -7.56
N LEU A 104 2.39 -26.81 -8.37
CA LEU A 104 2.12 -26.22 -9.68
C LEU A 104 1.73 -24.74 -9.57
N THR A 105 0.88 -24.39 -8.61
CA THR A 105 0.49 -22.98 -8.36
C THR A 105 1.71 -22.13 -7.95
N GLN A 106 2.60 -22.65 -7.11
CA GLN A 106 3.82 -21.94 -6.73
C GLN A 106 4.75 -21.71 -7.93
N ILE A 107 4.91 -22.70 -8.80
CA ILE A 107 5.71 -22.58 -10.03
C ILE A 107 5.11 -21.53 -10.97
N VAL A 108 3.79 -21.56 -11.17
CA VAL A 108 3.09 -20.57 -12.03
C VAL A 108 3.26 -19.15 -11.48
N ARG A 109 3.12 -18.96 -10.16
CA ARG A 109 3.31 -17.66 -9.51
C ARG A 109 4.75 -17.17 -9.62
N ALA A 110 5.72 -18.07 -9.53
CA ALA A 110 7.13 -17.75 -9.70
C ALA A 110 7.50 -17.28 -11.12
N LEU A 111 6.77 -17.73 -12.15
CA LEU A 111 7.00 -17.33 -13.55
C LEU A 111 6.51 -15.90 -13.86
N SER A 112 5.51 -15.41 -13.13
CA SER A 112 4.99 -14.05 -13.28
C SER A 112 4.68 -13.45 -11.90
N PRO A 113 5.72 -12.99 -11.18
CA PRO A 113 5.57 -12.53 -9.81
C PRO A 113 4.66 -11.31 -9.73
N ALA A 114 3.63 -11.36 -8.89
CA ALA A 114 2.72 -10.24 -8.66
C ALA A 114 2.88 -9.65 -7.25
N CYS A 115 3.55 -10.38 -6.34
CA CYS A 115 3.82 -9.94 -4.97
C CYS A 115 5.14 -10.53 -4.43
N ALA A 116 5.57 -10.10 -3.25
CA ALA A 116 6.84 -10.54 -2.67
C ALA A 116 6.86 -12.04 -2.31
N SER A 117 5.70 -12.65 -2.05
CA SER A 117 5.60 -14.10 -1.89
C SER A 117 5.92 -14.86 -3.18
N ASP A 118 5.61 -14.29 -4.34
CA ASP A 118 5.90 -14.92 -5.63
C ASP A 118 7.38 -14.82 -5.97
N VAL A 119 8.00 -13.68 -5.65
CA VAL A 119 9.46 -13.48 -5.69
C VAL A 119 10.16 -14.54 -4.84
N ARG A 120 9.65 -14.82 -3.63
CA ARG A 120 10.17 -15.89 -2.79
C ARG A 120 10.09 -17.25 -3.49
N HIS A 121 8.95 -17.58 -4.10
CA HIS A 121 8.82 -18.84 -4.84
C HIS A 121 9.80 -18.91 -6.01
N ALA A 122 10.01 -17.83 -6.76
CA ALA A 122 11.00 -17.77 -7.83
C ALA A 122 12.42 -18.05 -7.30
N ILE A 123 12.80 -17.47 -6.17
CA ILE A 123 14.09 -17.73 -5.52
C ILE A 123 14.19 -19.20 -5.06
N ASP A 124 13.15 -19.73 -4.40
CA ASP A 124 13.11 -21.11 -3.91
C ASP A 124 13.24 -22.14 -5.05
N PHE A 125 12.75 -21.82 -6.26
CA PHE A 125 12.89 -22.65 -7.46
C PHE A 125 14.16 -22.37 -8.28
N GLY A 126 14.99 -21.39 -7.89
CA GLY A 126 16.18 -21.00 -8.64
C GLY A 126 15.87 -20.38 -10.01
N MET A 127 14.70 -19.75 -10.15
CA MET A 127 14.33 -19.04 -11.37
C MET A 127 15.10 -17.72 -11.48
N PRO A 128 15.51 -17.31 -12.69
CA PRO A 128 16.11 -16.00 -12.90
C PRO A 128 15.06 -14.93 -12.64
N ILE A 129 15.27 -14.13 -11.61
CA ILE A 129 14.43 -12.97 -11.31
C ILE A 129 15.31 -11.72 -11.29
N GLU A 130 14.94 -10.73 -12.08
CA GLU A 130 15.69 -9.49 -12.18
C GLU A 130 15.45 -8.65 -10.92
N LYS A 131 16.43 -8.67 -10.02
CA LYS A 131 16.56 -7.69 -8.95
C LYS A 131 17.19 -6.44 -9.54
N LYS A 132 16.48 -5.31 -9.57
CA LYS A 132 17.08 -4.04 -9.97
C LYS A 132 18.11 -3.64 -8.93
N ALA A 133 19.23 -3.05 -9.38
CA ALA A 133 20.28 -2.58 -8.48
C ALA A 133 19.68 -1.62 -7.45
N THR A 134 19.73 -2.00 -6.17
CA THR A 134 19.27 -1.18 -5.07
C THR A 134 20.39 -0.28 -4.58
N ASP A 135 20.02 0.89 -4.06
CA ASP A 135 20.94 1.76 -3.34
C ASP A 135 21.56 0.98 -2.15
N GLU A 136 22.89 0.96 -2.04
CA GLU A 136 23.66 0.15 -1.06
C GLU A 136 23.28 0.46 0.41
N ARG A 137 22.54 1.56 0.62
CA ARG A 137 22.08 2.05 1.92
C ARG A 137 21.00 1.20 2.59
N ASP A 138 20.38 0.25 1.88
CA ASP A 138 19.26 -0.51 2.45
C ASP A 138 19.67 -1.61 3.46
N GLY A 139 20.98 -1.87 3.69
CA GLY A 139 21.51 -2.61 4.85
C GLY A 139 20.88 -3.99 5.15
N GLY A 140 20.09 -4.51 4.22
CA GLY A 140 19.06 -5.51 4.46
C GLY A 140 19.43 -6.89 3.94
N ASN A 141 18.58 -7.85 4.28
CA ASN A 141 18.63 -9.23 3.81
C ASN A 141 19.03 -9.30 2.32
N LEU A 142 19.92 -10.22 1.95
CA LEU A 142 20.48 -10.35 0.59
C LEU A 142 19.40 -10.35 -0.51
N HIS A 143 18.20 -10.82 -0.18
CA HIS A 143 17.06 -10.97 -1.08
C HIS A 143 16.04 -9.83 -1.01
N ASP A 144 16.23 -8.83 -0.16
CA ASP A 144 15.37 -7.65 -0.16
C ASP A 144 15.82 -6.68 -1.26
N GLY A 145 14.87 -6.09 -1.98
CA GLY A 145 15.18 -5.11 -3.01
C GLY A 145 14.06 -4.83 -4.00
N GLU A 146 14.38 -4.04 -5.03
CA GLU A 146 13.44 -3.71 -6.11
C GLU A 146 13.30 -4.87 -7.10
N TYR A 147 12.06 -5.29 -7.32
CA TYR A 147 11.70 -6.33 -8.27
C TYR A 147 10.70 -5.79 -9.28
N GLU A 148 10.77 -6.29 -10.50
CA GLU A 148 9.71 -6.11 -11.48
C GLU A 148 8.59 -7.11 -11.18
N LEU A 149 7.41 -6.59 -10.86
CA LEU A 149 6.20 -7.36 -10.60
C LEU A 149 5.15 -7.07 -11.68
N PHE A 150 4.26 -8.02 -11.92
CA PHE A 150 3.19 -7.88 -12.92
C PHE A 150 1.85 -7.67 -12.21
N TYR A 151 1.15 -6.60 -12.59
CA TYR A 151 -0.16 -6.31 -12.00
C TYR A 151 -1.14 -7.45 -12.27
N ARG A 152 -1.70 -8.06 -11.21
CA ARG A 152 -2.53 -9.26 -11.30
C ARG A 152 -1.87 -10.47 -11.99
N GLY A 153 -0.53 -10.54 -11.96
CA GLY A 153 0.24 -11.61 -12.59
C GLY A 153 0.25 -11.58 -14.13
N VAL A 154 -0.39 -10.60 -14.77
CA VAL A 154 -0.42 -10.45 -16.23
C VAL A 154 -0.57 -8.99 -16.65
N GLY A 155 0.19 -8.56 -17.66
CA GLY A 155 0.01 -7.24 -18.26
C GLY A 155 1.10 -6.25 -17.84
N GLN A 156 0.70 -5.13 -17.25
CA GLN A 156 1.62 -4.03 -16.98
C GLN A 156 2.59 -4.37 -15.84
N SER A 157 3.88 -4.18 -16.09
CA SER A 157 4.89 -4.33 -15.07
C SER A 157 4.98 -3.09 -14.18
N MET A 158 5.40 -3.30 -12.94
CA MET A 158 5.59 -2.26 -11.93
C MET A 158 6.84 -2.58 -11.12
N THR A 159 7.56 -1.55 -10.72
CA THR A 159 8.75 -1.71 -9.85
C THR A 159 8.34 -1.58 -8.38
N ILE A 160 8.54 -2.64 -7.60
CA ILE A 160 8.15 -2.72 -6.20
C ILE A 160 9.29 -3.28 -5.35
N TYR A 161 9.54 -2.65 -4.21
CA TYR A 161 10.48 -3.13 -3.21
C TYR A 161 9.87 -4.28 -2.42
N CYS A 162 10.46 -5.46 -2.50
CA CYS A 162 10.07 -6.62 -1.72
C CYS A 162 10.96 -6.71 -0.47
N HIS A 163 10.34 -6.65 0.70
CA HIS A 163 10.99 -6.66 2.01
C HIS A 163 10.73 -7.99 2.75
N ASN A 164 11.75 -8.48 3.44
CA ASN A 164 11.77 -9.77 4.13
C ASN A 164 11.32 -10.92 3.21
N VAL A 165 11.86 -10.96 1.99
CA VAL A 165 11.40 -11.88 0.92
C VAL A 165 11.43 -13.35 1.36
N LEU A 166 12.51 -13.78 2.03
CA LEU A 166 12.64 -15.16 2.52
C LEU A 166 11.89 -15.45 3.84
N SER A 167 11.22 -14.47 4.42
CA SER A 167 10.46 -14.67 5.65
C SER A 167 9.12 -15.38 5.40
N THR A 168 8.45 -15.79 6.47
CA THR A 168 7.08 -16.34 6.40
C THR A 168 6.02 -15.29 6.05
N LYS A 169 6.36 -13.99 6.10
CA LYS A 169 5.46 -12.87 5.82
C LYS A 169 6.20 -11.79 5.02
N PRO A 170 6.53 -12.06 3.76
CA PRO A 170 7.13 -11.05 2.89
C PRO A 170 6.14 -9.89 2.70
N THR A 171 6.68 -8.70 2.44
CA THR A 171 5.89 -7.46 2.37
C THR A 171 6.38 -6.57 1.23
N GLU A 172 5.46 -5.85 0.62
CA GLU A 172 5.70 -5.03 -0.56
C GLU A 172 5.66 -3.55 -0.23
N PHE A 173 6.60 -2.80 -0.78
CA PHE A 173 6.72 -1.37 -0.58
C PHE A 173 6.94 -0.65 -1.92
N LEU A 174 6.24 0.45 -2.12
CA LEU A 174 6.49 1.41 -3.17
C LEU A 174 7.62 2.35 -2.73
N THR A 175 8.75 2.31 -3.42
CA THR A 175 9.84 3.26 -3.16
C THR A 175 9.49 4.65 -3.68
N LEU A 176 9.79 5.67 -2.87
CA LEU A 176 9.53 7.07 -3.20
C LEU A 176 10.85 7.72 -3.66
N PRO A 177 11.04 8.00 -4.97
CA PRO A 177 12.33 8.47 -5.49
C PRO A 177 12.79 9.78 -4.87
N SER A 178 11.86 10.69 -4.59
CA SER A 178 12.15 11.97 -3.94
C SER A 178 12.42 11.85 -2.42
N GLY A 179 12.27 10.64 -1.86
CA GLY A 179 12.49 10.36 -0.45
C GLY A 179 11.57 11.15 0.49
N GLY A 180 11.98 11.20 1.76
CA GLY A 180 11.17 11.75 2.84
C GLY A 180 11.01 13.27 2.84
N GLU A 181 11.84 14.02 2.12
CA GLU A 181 11.70 15.50 2.07
C GLU A 181 10.52 15.95 1.21
N MET A 182 10.13 15.14 0.22
CA MET A 182 8.95 15.40 -0.62
C MET A 182 7.80 14.43 -0.33
N ASN A 183 7.93 13.60 0.71
CA ASN A 183 6.91 12.63 1.10
C ASN A 183 6.78 12.63 2.61
N TYR A 184 5.92 13.48 3.14
CA TYR A 184 5.80 13.68 4.57
C TYR A 184 4.37 14.01 5.00
N SER A 185 4.13 13.90 6.30
CA SER A 185 2.88 14.28 6.96
C SER A 185 3.20 14.91 8.31
N HIS A 186 2.54 16.02 8.61
CA HIS A 186 2.90 16.91 9.71
C HIS A 186 1.66 17.28 10.52
N ALA A 187 1.82 17.22 11.84
CA ALA A 187 0.85 17.68 12.82
C ALA A 187 1.54 18.65 13.81
N PRO A 188 1.30 19.96 13.70
CA PRO A 188 1.86 20.93 14.62
C PRO A 188 1.02 21.08 15.89
N VAL A 189 1.65 21.60 16.95
CA VAL A 189 1.00 21.97 18.20
C VAL A 189 0.13 23.22 18.03
N GLY A 190 -0.83 23.39 18.93
CA GLY A 190 -1.69 24.57 19.05
C GLY A 190 -3.17 24.25 19.05
N GLY A 191 -3.98 25.21 19.50
CA GLY A 191 -5.40 24.96 19.79
C GLY A 191 -5.53 23.88 20.87
N SER A 192 -6.24 22.80 20.57
CA SER A 192 -6.36 21.65 21.48
C SER A 192 -5.21 20.62 21.39
N CYS A 193 -4.24 20.84 20.50
CA CYS A 193 -3.01 20.03 20.43
C CYS A 193 -1.93 20.58 21.37
N GLY A 194 -1.53 19.80 22.38
CA GLY A 194 -0.37 20.03 23.24
C GLY A 194 0.82 19.14 22.87
N GLY A 195 1.96 19.35 23.53
CA GLY A 195 3.18 18.55 23.33
C GLY A 195 4.14 19.17 22.32
N ASN A 196 4.69 18.35 21.41
CA ASN A 196 5.63 18.76 20.35
C ASN A 196 5.03 18.54 18.96
N ASN A 197 5.46 19.30 17.95
CA ASN A 197 5.10 19.01 16.56
C ASN A 197 5.52 17.58 16.19
N VAL A 198 4.75 16.90 15.35
CA VAL A 198 5.08 15.56 14.83
C VAL A 198 5.20 15.64 13.33
N LEU A 199 6.39 15.34 12.80
CA LEU A 199 6.66 15.32 11.36
C LEU A 199 7.17 13.94 10.98
N THR A 200 6.38 13.19 10.23
CA THR A 200 6.70 11.85 9.73
C THR A 200 7.06 11.93 8.25
N ARG A 201 8.28 11.51 7.90
CA ARG A 201 8.81 11.45 6.54
C ARG A 201 8.89 10.01 6.07
N PHE A 202 8.58 9.74 4.81
CA PHE A 202 8.50 8.39 4.25
C PHE A 202 9.48 8.22 3.08
N SER A 203 10.30 7.17 3.09
CA SER A 203 11.14 6.81 1.94
C SER A 203 10.53 5.69 1.09
N LYS A 204 9.68 4.86 1.70
CA LYS A 204 8.90 3.82 1.02
C LYS A 204 7.52 3.71 1.66
N LEU A 205 6.51 3.29 0.90
CA LEU A 205 5.12 3.12 1.36
C LEU A 205 4.69 1.67 1.20
N ARG A 206 4.10 1.07 2.23
CA ARG A 206 3.58 -0.29 2.09
C ARG A 206 2.42 -0.30 1.10
N ILE A 207 2.47 -1.21 0.13
CA ILE A 207 1.49 -1.27 -0.97
C ILE A 207 0.95 -2.70 -1.11
N ASN A 208 -0.33 -2.81 -1.47
CA ASN A 208 -0.92 -4.06 -1.91
C ASN A 208 -0.90 -4.03 -3.45
N PRO A 209 -0.01 -4.80 -4.11
CA PRO A 209 0.14 -4.75 -5.56
C PRO A 209 -1.10 -5.26 -6.32
N TRP A 210 -1.98 -6.03 -5.68
CA TRP A 210 -3.21 -6.53 -6.28
C TRP A 210 -4.33 -5.50 -6.25
N MET A 211 -4.48 -4.82 -5.12
CA MET A 211 -5.52 -3.82 -4.91
C MET A 211 -5.11 -2.42 -5.34
N LEU A 212 -3.81 -2.18 -5.56
CA LEU A 212 -3.21 -0.86 -5.77
C LEU A 212 -3.62 0.13 -4.67
N LYS A 213 -3.50 -0.32 -3.42
CA LYS A 213 -3.76 0.52 -2.25
C LYS A 213 -2.51 0.62 -1.41
N VAL A 214 -2.27 1.81 -0.88
CA VAL A 214 -1.19 2.07 0.08
C VAL A 214 -1.75 1.97 1.50
N LYS A 215 -0.95 1.35 2.37
CA LYS A 215 -1.18 1.34 3.80
C LYS A 215 -0.53 2.58 4.42
N THR A 216 -1.33 3.59 4.75
CA THR A 216 -0.84 4.93 5.16
C THR A 216 -0.28 4.98 6.59
N ASP A 217 -0.62 4.01 7.44
CA ASP A 217 -0.17 3.90 8.83
C ASP A 217 0.97 2.87 9.02
N ASP A 218 1.60 2.43 7.92
CA ASP A 218 2.81 1.60 8.00
C ASP A 218 4.07 2.49 8.05
N TYR A 219 4.76 2.44 9.18
CA TYR A 219 5.92 3.29 9.46
C TYR A 219 7.26 2.57 9.28
N THR A 220 7.29 1.39 8.66
CA THR A 220 8.51 0.56 8.52
C THR A 220 9.68 1.33 7.87
N PHE A 221 9.38 2.12 6.84
CA PHE A 221 10.35 2.98 6.13
C PHE A 221 10.05 4.47 6.35
N ALA A 222 9.55 4.80 7.53
CA ALA A 222 9.28 6.17 7.93
C ALA A 222 10.24 6.64 9.03
N LYS A 223 10.54 7.93 9.04
CA LYS A 223 11.29 8.60 10.09
C LYS A 223 10.46 9.74 10.64
N THR A 224 10.17 9.69 11.94
CA THR A 224 9.45 10.75 12.63
C THR A 224 10.40 11.60 13.47
N THR A 225 10.17 12.91 13.46
CA THR A 225 10.85 13.88 14.35
C THR A 225 9.83 14.62 15.19
N GLY A 226 10.21 14.93 16.44
CA GLY A 226 9.35 15.59 17.42
C GLY A 226 8.46 14.59 18.17
N GLY A 227 7.23 15.00 18.49
CA GLY A 227 6.29 14.22 19.29
C GLY A 227 6.70 14.00 20.76
N PRO A 228 5.84 13.31 21.55
CA PRO A 228 4.44 13.05 21.22
C PRO A 228 3.61 14.35 21.18
N LEU A 229 2.57 14.36 20.33
CA LEU A 229 1.54 15.39 20.32
C LEU A 229 0.29 14.83 20.96
N THR A 230 -0.28 15.54 21.92
CA THR A 230 -1.55 15.15 22.55
C THR A 230 -2.66 16.03 22.03
N GLN A 231 -3.76 15.44 21.59
CA GLN A 231 -4.93 16.18 21.14
C GLN A 231 -6.12 15.78 22.00
N THR A 232 -6.69 16.77 22.70
CA THR A 232 -7.96 16.62 23.42
C THR A 232 -9.10 17.05 22.52
N TYR A 233 -10.13 16.19 22.41
CA TYR A 233 -11.32 16.51 21.64
C TYR A 233 -12.17 17.55 22.37
N TRP A 234 -12.95 18.32 21.62
CA TRP A 234 -13.76 19.44 22.13
C TRP A 234 -14.69 19.08 23.30
N ASN A 235 -15.16 17.83 23.36
CA ASN A 235 -16.04 17.33 24.42
C ASN A 235 -15.28 16.71 25.61
N GLY A 236 -13.93 16.75 25.60
CA GLY A 236 -13.08 16.12 26.61
C GLY A 236 -13.17 14.60 26.67
N ALA A 237 -13.96 13.96 25.81
CA ALA A 237 -14.28 12.54 25.91
C ALA A 237 -13.14 11.64 25.41
N ARG A 238 -12.20 12.20 24.63
CA ARG A 238 -11.09 11.47 24.05
C ARG A 238 -9.83 12.32 24.04
N ASN A 239 -8.71 11.70 24.40
CA ASN A 239 -7.37 12.21 24.18
C ASN A 239 -6.67 11.23 23.24
N ILE A 240 -6.10 11.72 22.15
CA ILE A 240 -5.21 10.92 21.31
C ILE A 240 -3.78 11.40 21.46
N THR A 241 -2.83 10.46 21.38
CA THR A 241 -1.40 10.75 21.39
C THR A 241 -0.81 10.33 20.07
N LEU A 242 -0.36 11.31 19.29
CA LEU A 242 0.30 11.11 18.01
C LEU A 242 1.80 11.04 18.22
N ILE A 243 2.37 9.88 17.92
CA ILE A 243 3.83 9.69 17.83
C ILE A 243 4.27 9.75 16.37
N ASN A 244 3.37 9.38 15.44
CA ASN A 244 3.54 9.46 14.00
C ASN A 244 2.28 10.07 13.37
N VAL A 245 2.40 10.63 12.18
CA VAL A 245 1.27 11.06 11.35
C VAL A 245 1.18 10.11 10.15
N PRO A 246 0.02 9.49 9.87
CA PRO A 246 -0.15 8.64 8.69
C PRO A 246 0.19 9.37 7.40
N TYR A 247 0.72 8.65 6.41
CA TYR A 247 1.02 9.22 5.09
C TYR A 247 -0.22 9.87 4.47
N ALA A 248 0.00 10.89 3.66
CA ALA A 248 -1.07 11.63 2.97
C ALA A 248 -2.08 12.29 3.93
N THR A 249 -1.68 12.60 5.17
CA THR A 249 -2.56 13.20 6.19
C THR A 249 -2.00 14.52 6.69
N ALA A 250 -2.77 15.60 6.51
CA ALA A 250 -2.49 16.90 7.10
C ALA A 250 -3.45 17.13 8.28
N ARG A 251 -2.93 17.32 9.49
CA ARG A 251 -3.74 17.49 10.72
C ARG A 251 -3.27 18.71 11.50
N ASP A 252 -4.20 19.47 12.06
CA ASP A 252 -3.90 20.43 13.12
C ASP A 252 -5.07 20.60 14.09
N SER A 253 -4.89 21.48 15.10
CA SER A 253 -5.98 21.95 15.96
C SER A 253 -6.16 23.46 15.97
N ARG A 254 -5.59 24.17 14.99
CA ARG A 254 -5.63 25.63 14.91
C ARG A 254 -6.68 26.06 13.89
N GLY A 255 -7.84 26.51 14.37
CA GLY A 255 -8.89 27.03 13.48
C GLY A 255 -8.45 28.22 12.61
N SER A 256 -7.48 29.00 13.07
CA SER A 256 -7.00 30.21 12.36
C SER A 256 -6.18 29.94 11.11
N CYS A 257 -5.67 28.72 10.91
CA CYS A 257 -4.75 28.41 9.81
C CYS A 257 -5.39 28.56 8.42
N TYR A 258 -6.72 28.47 8.31
CA TYR A 258 -7.42 28.39 7.03
C TYR A 258 -8.68 29.25 6.93
N HIS A 259 -8.90 30.16 7.89
CA HIS A 259 -10.15 30.95 7.98
C HIS A 259 -10.37 31.93 6.81
N SER A 260 -9.38 32.22 5.96
CA SER A 260 -9.51 33.24 4.91
C SER A 260 -10.03 32.74 3.55
N SER A 261 -10.27 31.45 3.32
CA SER A 261 -11.01 31.02 2.12
C SER A 261 -11.94 29.84 2.42
N ARG A 262 -13.21 30.14 2.63
CA ARG A 262 -14.23 29.10 2.77
C ARG A 262 -14.57 28.48 1.40
N ASP A 263 -14.48 29.29 0.34
CA ASP A 263 -15.06 29.12 -1.00
C ASP A 263 -14.31 28.36 -2.12
N SER A 264 -12.98 28.46 -2.25
CA SER A 264 -12.32 28.13 -3.53
C SER A 264 -11.38 26.91 -3.46
N GLU A 265 -11.70 25.88 -4.24
CA GLU A 265 -10.68 25.05 -4.91
C GLU A 265 -9.91 25.99 -5.83
N GLU A 266 -8.90 26.66 -5.30
CA GLU A 266 -8.05 27.53 -6.08
C GLU A 266 -7.12 26.63 -6.90
N VAL A 267 -7.47 26.45 -8.18
CA VAL A 267 -6.53 25.90 -9.17
C VAL A 267 -5.41 26.91 -9.29
N LEU A 268 -4.29 26.63 -8.65
CA LEU A 268 -3.10 27.48 -8.72
C LEU A 268 -2.47 27.31 -10.11
N ASP A 269 -2.90 28.16 -11.05
CA ASP A 269 -2.32 28.26 -12.39
C ASP A 269 -0.88 28.77 -12.30
N ASN A 270 0.07 27.94 -12.76
CA ASN A 270 1.46 28.29 -13.06
C ASN A 270 2.35 28.89 -11.95
N LEU A 271 1.87 29.08 -10.72
CA LEU A 271 2.75 29.43 -9.62
C LEU A 271 3.51 28.17 -9.21
N ASP A 272 4.78 28.17 -9.61
CA ASP A 272 5.78 27.19 -9.22
C ASP A 272 5.65 27.02 -7.72
N ILE A 273 5.13 25.85 -7.32
CA ILE A 273 4.40 25.64 -6.06
C ILE A 273 5.14 26.40 -4.96
N VAL A 274 6.45 26.19 -4.83
CA VAL A 274 7.48 26.88 -4.02
C VAL A 274 7.25 28.36 -3.65
N GLY A 275 6.68 29.20 -4.52
CA GLY A 275 6.57 30.66 -4.31
C GLY A 275 5.49 31.13 -3.32
N LEU A 276 4.40 30.37 -3.13
CA LEU A 276 3.28 30.75 -2.24
C LEU A 276 3.44 30.28 -0.78
N TRP A 277 4.52 29.56 -0.49
CA TRP A 277 4.72 28.78 0.73
C TRP A 277 5.27 29.50 1.94
N PRO A 278 6.03 30.60 1.84
CA PRO A 278 6.43 31.34 3.02
C PRO A 278 5.25 31.84 3.86
N HIS A 279 4.03 31.84 3.30
CA HIS A 279 2.80 32.29 3.96
C HIS A 279 1.92 31.17 4.52
N LEU A 280 2.12 29.91 4.14
CA LEU A 280 1.58 28.78 4.89
C LEU A 280 2.40 28.70 6.18
N GLN A 281 1.84 29.28 7.24
CA GLN A 281 2.47 29.41 8.54
C GLN A 281 3.01 28.04 8.96
N ARG A 282 4.24 27.98 9.52
CA ARG A 282 4.90 26.77 10.09
C ARG A 282 4.09 26.02 11.18
N ASN A 283 2.87 26.46 11.40
CA ASN A 283 1.98 26.13 12.49
C ASN A 283 0.70 25.42 12.04
N CYS A 284 0.56 25.11 10.75
CA CYS A 284 -0.61 24.45 10.19
C CYS A 284 -0.27 23.02 9.74
N GLY A 285 -1.27 22.15 9.76
CA GLY A 285 -1.10 20.77 9.36
C GLY A 285 -0.86 20.68 7.86
N ASP A 286 0.17 19.95 7.45
CA ASP A 286 0.52 19.82 6.05
C ASP A 286 1.06 18.42 5.72
N ALA A 287 0.90 18.02 4.46
CA ALA A 287 1.42 16.77 3.94
C ALA A 287 1.77 16.91 2.46
N MET A 288 2.87 16.29 2.06
CA MET A 288 3.33 16.24 0.67
C MET A 288 3.32 14.80 0.17
N ILE A 289 2.79 14.63 -1.03
CA ILE A 289 2.79 13.39 -1.79
C ILE A 289 3.55 13.64 -3.10
N ASP A 290 4.65 12.92 -3.29
CA ASP A 290 5.42 12.92 -4.52
C ASP A 290 5.72 11.50 -4.99
N LEU A 291 4.90 11.04 -5.93
CA LEU A 291 5.00 9.75 -6.60
C LEU A 291 5.73 9.85 -7.95
N ARG A 292 6.31 11.02 -8.29
CA ARG A 292 7.03 11.17 -9.57
C ARG A 292 8.23 10.22 -9.60
N GLY A 293 8.50 9.69 -10.80
CA GLY A 293 9.52 8.66 -10.99
C GLY A 293 9.07 7.25 -10.60
N THR A 294 7.83 7.08 -10.12
CA THR A 294 7.20 5.77 -9.96
C THR A 294 6.23 5.48 -11.10
N ASP A 295 5.79 4.22 -11.19
CA ASP A 295 4.80 3.75 -12.17
C ASP A 295 3.35 4.07 -11.75
N PHE A 296 3.15 4.86 -10.69
CA PHE A 296 1.83 5.07 -10.07
C PHE A 296 1.37 6.52 -10.08
N GLU A 297 0.06 6.69 -10.23
CA GLU A 297 -0.67 7.94 -9.98
C GLU A 297 -1.72 7.75 -8.87
N ILE A 298 -2.05 8.83 -8.18
CA ILE A 298 -3.12 8.91 -7.19
C ILE A 298 -4.45 8.68 -7.89
N ASN A 299 -5.23 7.73 -7.37
CA ASN A 299 -6.59 7.41 -7.81
C ASN A 299 -7.55 7.48 -6.62
N ASP A 300 -7.43 8.56 -5.87
CA ASP A 300 -8.23 8.83 -4.69
C ASP A 300 -8.70 10.28 -4.67
N SER A 301 -9.69 10.51 -3.83
CA SER A 301 -10.16 11.83 -3.45
C SER A 301 -9.74 12.10 -2.02
N PHE A 302 -9.64 13.37 -1.64
CA PHE A 302 -9.29 13.76 -0.27
C PHE A 302 -10.49 14.43 0.38
N ARG A 303 -10.64 14.21 1.68
CA ARG A 303 -11.75 14.76 2.43
C ARG A 303 -11.26 15.43 3.70
N ARG A 304 -11.88 16.57 4.01
CA ARG A 304 -11.83 17.20 5.33
C ARG A 304 -12.62 16.34 6.32
N MET A 305 -12.00 15.95 7.43
CA MET A 305 -12.54 15.03 8.44
C MET A 305 -12.23 15.55 9.85
N GLY A 306 -12.96 15.09 10.86
CA GLY A 306 -12.88 15.57 12.25
C GLY A 306 -13.79 16.77 12.55
N CYS A 307 -13.60 17.43 13.70
CA CYS A 307 -14.43 18.57 14.11
C CYS A 307 -14.02 19.84 13.40
N ALA A 308 -15.00 20.59 12.89
CA ALA A 308 -14.77 21.89 12.26
C ALA A 308 -13.55 21.86 11.32
N SER A 309 -13.48 20.84 10.47
CA SER A 309 -12.32 20.56 9.66
C SER A 309 -12.18 21.57 8.52
N TRP A 310 -11.00 22.14 8.37
CA TRP A 310 -10.61 22.99 7.24
C TRP A 310 -9.41 22.38 6.51
N GLY A 311 -9.15 22.86 5.31
CA GLY A 311 -8.00 22.45 4.52
C GLY A 311 -8.19 22.69 3.04
N ARG A 312 -7.10 22.51 2.29
CA ARG A 312 -6.99 22.73 0.85
C ARG A 312 -6.08 21.68 0.24
N LEU A 313 -6.29 21.43 -1.05
CA LEU A 313 -5.41 20.64 -1.90
C LEU A 313 -4.73 21.59 -2.87
N ALA A 314 -3.41 21.52 -2.97
CA ALA A 314 -2.66 22.21 -4.00
C ALA A 314 -2.09 21.16 -4.96
N ILE A 315 -2.63 21.14 -6.17
CA ILE A 315 -2.32 20.16 -7.21
C ILE A 315 -1.24 20.74 -8.12
N ASN A 316 -0.16 19.99 -8.37
CA ASN A 316 0.83 20.40 -9.36
C ASN A 316 0.29 20.20 -10.78
N GLN A 317 0.13 21.27 -11.54
CA GLN A 317 -0.47 21.20 -12.88
C GLN A 317 0.30 20.32 -13.89
N ARG A 318 1.63 20.21 -13.73
CA ARG A 318 2.45 19.35 -14.60
C ARG A 318 2.28 17.87 -14.27
N HIS A 319 1.94 17.56 -13.02
CA HIS A 319 1.82 16.20 -12.50
C HIS A 319 0.63 16.07 -11.54
N PRO A 320 -0.61 16.33 -11.99
CA PRO A 320 -1.75 16.58 -11.10
C PRO A 320 -2.15 15.37 -10.25
N LYS A 321 -1.69 14.19 -10.63
CA LYS A 321 -1.95 12.94 -9.92
C LYS A 321 -0.71 12.28 -9.33
N GLN A 322 0.46 12.91 -9.42
CA GLN A 322 1.67 12.35 -8.81
C GLN A 322 2.32 13.32 -7.83
N HIS A 323 1.96 14.60 -7.86
CA HIS A 323 2.52 15.60 -6.97
C HIS A 323 1.39 16.45 -6.38
N LEU A 324 1.06 16.15 -5.14
CA LEU A 324 -0.06 16.73 -4.40
C LEU A 324 0.42 17.24 -3.06
N HIS A 325 0.12 18.50 -2.78
CA HIS A 325 0.23 19.02 -1.43
C HIS A 325 -1.13 19.15 -0.78
N ILE A 326 -1.16 18.82 0.51
CA ILE A 326 -2.34 18.82 1.33
C ILE A 326 -2.07 19.76 2.50
N ALA A 327 -2.91 20.75 2.65
CA ALA A 327 -2.95 21.59 3.83
C ALA A 327 -4.26 21.26 4.55
N GLY A 328 -4.23 21.05 5.86
CA GLY A 328 -5.39 20.50 6.53
C GLY A 328 -5.35 20.63 8.03
N GLY A 329 -6.53 20.60 8.64
CA GLY A 329 -6.65 20.86 10.05
C GLY A 329 -8.03 21.30 10.49
N GLY A 330 -8.06 22.16 11.49
CA GLY A 330 -9.24 22.79 12.08
C GLY A 330 -9.36 22.50 13.55
N PHE A 331 -10.55 22.58 14.15
CA PHE A 331 -10.66 22.33 15.60
C PHE A 331 -10.63 20.81 15.86
N ALA A 332 -9.45 20.19 15.88
CA ALA A 332 -9.33 18.73 15.75
C ALA A 332 -9.88 18.19 14.43
N GLY A 333 -9.43 18.82 13.34
CA GLY A 333 -9.71 18.38 11.98
C GLY A 333 -8.46 17.88 11.27
N ARG A 334 -8.67 17.24 10.12
CA ARG A 334 -7.61 16.76 9.23
C ARG A 334 -8.10 16.73 7.78
N VAL A 335 -7.16 16.68 6.85
CA VAL A 335 -7.40 16.30 5.45
C VAL A 335 -6.60 15.04 5.16
N ALA A 336 -7.27 13.99 4.71
CA ALA A 336 -6.67 12.71 4.38
C ALA A 336 -7.42 12.04 3.21
N PRO A 337 -6.96 10.89 2.69
CA PRO A 337 -7.69 10.15 1.67
C PRO A 337 -9.14 9.91 2.10
N GLN A 338 -10.10 10.03 1.19
CA GLN A 338 -11.54 9.93 1.51
C GLN A 338 -11.91 8.57 2.13
N ARG A 339 -11.11 7.54 1.83
CA ARG A 339 -11.27 6.20 2.39
C ARG A 339 -10.59 6.03 3.73
N ASP A 340 -9.79 6.97 4.20
CA ASP A 340 -9.25 6.94 5.56
C ASP A 340 -10.32 7.34 6.59
N ARG A 341 -11.50 6.70 6.51
CA ARG A 341 -12.62 6.93 7.41
C ARG A 341 -12.61 5.96 8.56
N THR A 342 -13.07 6.48 9.66
CA THR A 342 -13.19 5.78 10.93
C THR A 342 -14.57 5.10 11.00
N ARG A 343 -14.76 4.08 11.86
CA ARG A 343 -16.07 3.42 12.03
C ARG A 343 -17.13 4.43 12.42
N ASP A 344 -16.77 5.33 13.31
CA ASP A 344 -17.72 6.22 13.94
C ASP A 344 -18.09 7.39 12.99
N GLU A 345 -17.16 7.82 12.13
CA GLU A 345 -17.42 8.77 11.04
C GLU A 345 -18.45 8.25 10.02
N ALA A 346 -18.52 6.94 9.79
CA ALA A 346 -19.49 6.34 8.88
C ALA A 346 -20.89 6.20 9.51
N SER A 347 -20.96 6.17 10.84
CA SER A 347 -22.13 5.65 11.55
C SER A 347 -23.18 6.70 11.89
N ASN A 348 -22.85 7.98 12.12
CA ASN A 348 -23.86 8.89 12.70
C ASN A 348 -23.76 10.39 12.41
N GLY A 349 -22.89 10.88 11.52
CA GLY A 349 -22.74 12.34 11.35
C GLY A 349 -22.31 13.07 12.64
N ILE A 350 -21.86 12.32 13.64
CA ILE A 350 -21.32 12.80 14.90
C ILE A 350 -19.85 12.37 14.94
N ASN A 351 -19.03 13.36 15.22
CA ASN A 351 -17.58 13.40 15.15
C ASN A 351 -16.88 12.41 16.11
N TYR A 352 -16.23 11.38 15.58
CA TYR A 352 -15.33 10.50 16.33
C TYR A 352 -14.26 9.86 15.41
N ASP A 353 -13.01 10.25 15.62
CA ASP A 353 -11.89 9.85 14.77
C ASP A 353 -11.22 8.56 15.31
N ASP A 354 -11.78 7.37 15.03
CA ASP A 354 -11.01 6.10 15.07
C ASP A 354 -10.14 5.92 13.82
N GLU A 355 -9.04 6.68 13.74
CA GLU A 355 -8.04 6.50 12.67
C GLU A 355 -7.60 5.04 12.57
N GLY A 356 -7.47 4.52 11.35
CA GLY A 356 -6.94 3.17 11.11
C GLY A 356 -7.99 2.05 10.98
N ASN A 357 -9.29 2.36 10.93
CA ASN A 357 -10.31 1.31 10.86
C ASN A 357 -10.42 0.57 9.51
N ASN A 358 -9.64 0.96 8.49
CA ASN A 358 -9.42 0.19 7.25
C ASN A 358 -8.13 -0.65 7.28
N GLY A 359 -7.55 -0.88 8.46
CA GLY A 359 -6.24 -1.51 8.60
C GLY A 359 -5.13 -0.72 7.90
N GLY A 360 -5.36 0.57 7.69
CA GLY A 360 -4.49 1.54 7.02
C GLY A 360 -4.55 1.59 5.50
N TRP A 361 -5.25 0.67 4.82
CA TRP A 361 -5.27 0.58 3.35
C TRP A 361 -6.18 1.61 2.68
N CYS A 362 -5.80 2.88 2.78
CA CYS A 362 -6.69 3.99 2.52
C CYS A 362 -6.43 4.69 1.18
N LEU A 363 -5.18 4.88 0.77
CA LEU A 363 -4.83 5.63 -0.44
C LEU A 363 -4.83 4.72 -1.66
N ALA A 364 -5.79 4.89 -2.57
CA ALA A 364 -5.80 4.15 -3.82
C ALA A 364 -4.90 4.79 -4.88
N LEU A 365 -4.21 3.92 -5.61
CA LEU A 365 -3.34 4.26 -6.72
C LEU A 365 -3.88 3.65 -8.02
N LYS A 366 -3.29 4.08 -9.12
CA LYS A 366 -3.48 3.51 -10.46
C LYS A 366 -2.12 3.46 -11.16
N ILE A 367 -1.88 2.41 -11.94
CA ILE A 367 -0.66 2.29 -12.73
C ILE A 367 -0.77 3.23 -13.95
N ILE A 368 0.29 3.97 -14.22
CA ILE A 368 0.41 4.83 -15.39
C ILE A 368 0.77 3.95 -16.58
N PRO A 369 -0.07 3.87 -17.64
CA PRO A 369 0.22 3.05 -18.81
C PRO A 369 1.60 3.35 -19.40
N ASP A 370 2.34 2.29 -19.80
CA ASP A 370 3.67 2.43 -20.36
C ASP A 370 3.68 3.38 -21.54
N LYS A 371 4.43 4.48 -21.40
CA LYS A 371 4.60 5.47 -22.46
C LYS A 371 5.19 4.89 -23.74
N LYS A 372 5.85 3.72 -23.66
CA LYS A 372 6.48 3.05 -24.81
C LYS A 372 5.47 2.60 -25.88
N ASN A 373 4.20 2.43 -25.52
CA ASN A 373 3.14 2.02 -26.46
C ASN A 373 2.16 3.14 -26.81
N VAL A 374 2.32 4.33 -26.25
CA VAL A 374 1.54 5.50 -26.68
C VAL A 374 2.17 5.98 -27.97
N LYS A 375 1.49 5.75 -29.10
CA LYS A 375 1.90 6.32 -30.37
C LYS A 375 2.05 7.83 -30.17
N LYS A 376 3.11 8.40 -30.73
CA LYS A 376 3.44 9.83 -30.59
C LYS A 376 2.24 10.74 -30.90
N ASP A 377 1.35 10.28 -31.79
CA ASP A 377 0.13 10.98 -32.23
C ASP A 377 -0.97 11.11 -31.15
N ASP A 378 -0.92 10.32 -30.07
CA ASP A 378 -1.85 10.42 -28.93
C ASP A 378 -1.33 11.32 -27.80
N LEU A 379 -0.09 11.83 -27.91
CA LEU A 379 0.53 12.75 -26.94
C LEU A 379 0.47 14.22 -27.36
N ASP A 380 -0.14 14.51 -28.52
CA ASP A 380 -0.46 15.87 -28.93
C ASP A 380 -1.66 16.38 -28.12
N PHE A 381 -1.39 16.75 -26.87
CA PHE A 381 -2.22 17.76 -26.22
C PHE A 381 -2.18 18.99 -27.13
N PRO A 382 -3.34 19.54 -27.56
CA PRO A 382 -3.34 20.76 -28.35
C PRO A 382 -2.53 21.81 -27.59
N PRO A 383 -1.70 22.62 -28.28
CA PRO A 383 -0.98 23.70 -27.64
C PRO A 383 -2.01 24.54 -26.87
N LEU A 384 -1.79 24.68 -25.56
CA LEU A 384 -2.56 25.54 -24.66
C LEU A 384 -2.49 27.00 -25.16
N TRP A 385 -3.32 27.36 -26.14
CA TRP A 385 -3.55 28.74 -26.58
C TRP A 385 -5.02 28.93 -26.94
N THR A 386 -5.78 29.47 -25.99
CA THR A 386 -6.48 30.76 -26.06
C THR A 386 -7.46 30.79 -24.90
N ALA A 387 -7.08 31.48 -23.83
CA ALA A 387 -8.05 31.94 -22.85
C ALA A 387 -9.05 32.82 -23.62
N SER A 388 -10.27 32.32 -23.78
CA SER A 388 -11.38 33.14 -24.22
C SER A 388 -11.59 34.19 -23.13
N VAL A 389 -11.21 35.43 -23.44
CA VAL A 389 -11.50 36.60 -22.62
C VAL A 389 -13.02 36.69 -22.55
N VAL A 390 -13.58 36.29 -21.42
CA VAL A 390 -14.95 36.67 -21.04
C VAL A 390 -14.89 38.19 -20.82
N PRO A 391 -15.62 39.02 -21.58
CA PRO A 391 -15.66 40.44 -21.29
C PRO A 391 -16.25 40.65 -19.88
N PRO A 392 -15.78 41.67 -19.15
CA PRO A 392 -16.26 41.95 -17.81
C PRO A 392 -17.78 42.17 -17.83
N ILE A 393 -18.48 41.46 -16.95
CA ILE A 393 -19.86 41.78 -16.61
C ILE A 393 -19.81 43.11 -15.86
N GLU A 394 -20.22 44.19 -16.50
CA GLU A 394 -20.56 45.44 -15.84
C GLU A 394 -21.76 45.19 -14.92
N GLY A 395 -21.46 45.02 -13.63
CA GLY A 395 -22.45 44.93 -12.55
C GLY A 395 -22.44 46.22 -11.76
N ASN A 396 -23.54 46.98 -11.90
CA ASN A 396 -23.85 48.24 -11.23
C ASN A 396 -23.44 48.29 -9.75
N ASP A 397 -22.64 49.31 -9.42
CA ASP A 397 -22.58 49.91 -8.09
C ASP A 397 -23.92 50.61 -7.79
N ASP A 398 -24.72 50.05 -6.89
CA ASP A 398 -25.74 50.82 -6.17
C ASP A 398 -25.96 50.21 -4.77
N ILE A 399 -25.00 50.43 -3.87
CA ILE A 399 -25.18 50.23 -2.44
C ILE A 399 -25.45 51.59 -1.81
N THR A 400 -26.73 51.95 -1.76
CA THR A 400 -27.23 53.06 -0.93
C THR A 400 -26.94 52.78 0.54
N ARG A 401 -26.18 53.69 1.16
CA ARG A 401 -25.94 53.77 2.61
C ARG A 401 -27.25 54.01 3.35
N GLY A 402 -27.68 53.03 4.15
CA GLY A 402 -28.70 53.21 5.19
C GLY A 402 -28.07 53.71 6.47
N THR A 403 -28.28 54.98 6.79
CA THR A 403 -27.99 55.62 8.08
C THR A 403 -28.89 55.05 9.18
N PHE A 404 -28.30 54.50 10.24
CA PHE A 404 -28.97 54.28 11.52
C PHE A 404 -28.81 55.56 12.36
N THR A 405 -29.93 56.24 12.63
CA THR A 405 -30.04 57.27 13.67
C THR A 405 -30.85 56.71 14.83
N THR A 406 -30.29 56.85 16.03
CA THR A 406 -30.91 56.60 17.33
C THR A 406 -32.02 57.61 17.64
N SER A 407 -33.15 57.11 18.15
CA SER A 407 -34.02 57.77 19.14
C SER A 407 -34.74 56.71 19.95
#